data_AF-A0A852UPT9-F1
#
_entry.id   AF-A0A852UPT9-F1
#
_cell.length_a   1.000
_cell.length_b   1.000
_cell.length_c   1.000
_cell.angle_alpha   90.00
_cell.angle_beta   90.00
_cell.angle_gamma   90.00
#
_symmetry.space_group_name_H-M   'P 1'
#
loop_
_entity.id
_entity.type
_entity.pdbx_description
1 polymer ?
#
loop_
_entity_poly.entity_id
_entity_poly.type
_entity_poly.pdbx_seq_one_letter_code
_entity_poly.pdbx_strand_id
1 'polypeptide(L)' 'MSRLARPKPWEVGDELWAVIEPLLPEHQRRARWPGRKRLDDRLALQVILFVPREPTAS' A
#
# COMPACT_ATOMS: atom_id res chain seq x y z
N MET A 1 -10.60 -12.31 -25.70
CA MET A 1 -11.05 -11.36 -24.67
C MET A 1 -10.51 -11.83 -23.33
N SER A 2 -9.37 -11.30 -22.91
CA SER A 2 -8.71 -11.71 -21.67
C SER A 2 -9.56 -11.30 -20.47
N ARG A 3 -9.95 -12.26 -19.64
CA ARG A 3 -10.53 -11.98 -18.32
C ARG A 3 -9.43 -11.30 -17.50
N LEU A 4 -9.48 -9.98 -17.35
CA LEU A 4 -8.64 -9.28 -16.39
C LEU A 4 -8.96 -9.88 -15.02
N ALA A 5 -7.98 -10.56 -14.41
CA ALA A 5 -8.09 -10.94 -13.01
C ALA A 5 -8.40 -9.67 -12.23
N ARG A 6 -9.49 -9.65 -11.45
CA ARG A 6 -9.78 -8.50 -10.61
C ARG A 6 -8.59 -8.32 -9.66
N PRO A 7 -7.95 -7.14 -9.64
CA PRO A 7 -6.91 -6.86 -8.67
C PRO A 7 -7.47 -7.08 -7.27
N LYS A 8 -6.61 -7.51 -6.35
CA LYS A 8 -7.05 -7.70 -4.97
C LYS A 8 -7.57 -6.36 -4.43
N PRO A 9 -8.59 -6.34 -3.56
CA PRO A 9 -9.18 -5.09 -3.07
C PRO A 9 -8.19 -4.13 -2.41
N TRP A 10 -7.08 -4.67 -1.88
CA TRP A 10 -6.02 -3.93 -1.20
C TRP A 10 -4.81 -3.62 -2.08
N GLU A 11 -4.82 -4.01 -3.36
CA GLU A 11 -3.76 -3.60 -4.29
C GLU A 11 -3.95 -2.13 -4.67
N VAL A 12 -3.01 -1.30 -4.23
CA VAL A 12 -2.94 0.12 -4.63
C VAL A 12 -2.41 0.18 -6.05
N GLY A 13 -3.28 0.47 -7.02
CA GLY A 13 -2.91 0.68 -8.43
C GLY A 13 -2.15 1.98 -8.68
N ASP A 14 -1.51 2.11 -9.85
CA ASP A 14 -0.66 3.27 -10.17
C ASP A 14 -1.45 4.58 -10.24
N GLU A 15 -2.66 4.56 -10.80
CA GLU A 15 -3.54 5.75 -10.87
C GLU A 15 -3.91 6.28 -9.49
N LEU A 16 -4.27 5.37 -8.57
CA LEU A 16 -4.58 5.73 -7.19
C LEU A 16 -3.32 6.24 -6.47
N TRP A 17 -2.18 5.57 -6.68
CA TRP A 17 -0.91 5.97 -6.09
C TRP A 17 -0.50 7.38 -6.53
N ALA A 18 -0.68 7.72 -7.80
CA ALA A 18 -0.35 9.05 -8.34
C ALA A 18 -1.14 10.19 -7.66
N VAL A 19 -2.33 9.91 -7.12
CA VAL A 19 -3.13 10.87 -6.35
C VAL A 19 -2.68 10.93 -4.89
N ILE A 20 -2.31 9.79 -4.30
CA ILE A 20 -1.97 9.68 -2.87
C ILE A 20 -0.55 10.15 -2.58
N GLU A 21 0.44 9.70 -3.36
CA GLU A 21 1.86 9.96 -3.16
C GLU A 21 2.18 11.45 -2.91
N PRO A 22 1.71 12.42 -3.73
CA PRO A 22 2.02 13.83 -3.50
C PRO A 22 1.37 14.43 -2.24
N LEU A 23 0.39 13.75 -1.65
CA LEU A 23 -0.26 14.19 -0.40
C LEU A 23 0.49 13.72 0.84
N LEU A 24 1.40 12.75 0.70
CA LEU A 24 2.19 12.24 1.81
C LEU A 24 3.32 13.22 2.15
N PRO A 25 3.59 13.45 3.45
CA PRO A 25 4.69 14.33 3.85
C PRO A 25 6.04 13.69 3.51
N GLU A 26 6.99 14.53 3.06
CA GLU A 26 8.38 14.09 2.90
C GLU A 26 8.98 13.73 4.27
N HIS A 27 9.43 12.49 4.40
CA HIS A 27 10.03 12.00 5.64
C HIS A 27 11.55 12.19 5.64
N GLN A 28 12.03 13.21 6.36
CA GLN A 28 13.47 13.37 6.57
C GLN A 28 14.01 12.27 7.49
N ARG A 29 15.00 11.53 6.99
CA ARG A 29 15.69 10.50 7.78
C ARG A 29 16.64 11.18 8.79
N ARG A 30 16.48 10.88 10.07
CA ARG A 30 17.40 11.38 11.12
C ARG A 30 18.81 10.83 10.89
N ALA A 31 19.81 11.70 10.84
CA ALA A 31 21.20 11.31 10.62
C ALA A 31 21.82 10.60 11.85
N ARG A 32 21.56 11.12 13.06
CA ARG A 32 22.23 10.65 14.28
C ARG A 32 21.75 9.28 14.76
N TRP A 33 20.46 8.99 14.59
CA TRP A 33 19.83 7.73 14.99
C TRP A 33 18.80 7.31 13.94
N PRO A 34 19.24 6.68 12.84
CA PRO A 34 18.39 6.44 11.68
C PRO A 34 17.32 5.37 11.89
N GLY A 35 17.28 4.71 13.06
CA GLY A 35 16.30 3.68 13.40
C GLY A 35 16.22 2.55 12.36
N ARG A 36 15.11 1.80 12.39
CA ARG A 36 14.77 0.87 11.32
C ARG A 36 14.41 1.64 10.05
N LYS A 37 14.86 1.15 8.90
CA LYS A 37 14.46 1.70 7.60
C LYS A 37 12.94 1.60 7.48
N ARG A 38 12.29 2.68 7.05
CA ARG A 38 10.85 2.70 6.77
C ARG A 38 10.52 1.72 5.64
N LEU A 39 9.35 1.10 5.73
CA LEU A 39 8.76 0.39 4.60
C LEU A 39 8.43 1.41 3.50
N ASP A 40 8.36 0.94 2.26
CA ASP A 40 7.79 1.72 1.16
C ASP A 40 6.35 2.13 1.51
N ASP A 41 6.01 3.41 1.28
CA ASP A 41 4.73 3.96 1.73
C ASP A 41 3.54 3.34 0.95
N ARG A 42 3.73 2.90 -0.30
CA ARG A 42 2.71 2.19 -1.08
C ARG A 42 2.46 0.80 -0.51
N LEU A 43 3.52 0.08 -0.14
CA LEU A 43 3.39 -1.21 0.55
C LEU A 43 2.72 -1.06 1.91
N ALA A 44 3.06 -0.02 2.67
CA ALA A 44 2.41 0.26 3.95
C ALA A 44 0.90 0.51 3.77
N LEU A 45 0.52 1.29 2.76
CA LEU A 45 -0.88 1.54 2.42
C LEU A 45 -1.63 0.26 2.02
N GLN A 46 -1.02 -0.63 1.23
CA GLN A 46 -1.62 -1.92 0.88
C GLN A 46 -1.96 -2.76 2.12
N VAL A 47 -1.09 -2.77 3.14
CA VAL A 47 -1.34 -3.49 4.39
C VAL A 47 -2.46 -2.84 5.20
N ILE A 48 -2.52 -1.51 5.23
CA ILE A 48 -3.60 -0.77 5.91
C ILE A 48 -4.96 -1.06 5.25
N LEU A 49 -5.01 -1.15 3.92
CA LEU A 49 -6.23 -1.44 3.15
C LEU A 49 -6.61 -2.92 3.15
N PHE A 50 -5.80 -3.81 3.72
CA PHE A 50 -6.07 -5.24 3.71
C PHE A 50 -7.32 -5.58 4.51
N VAL A 51 -8.32 -6.16 3.84
CA VAL A 51 -9.54 -6.67 4.48
C VAL A 51 -9.49 -8.20 4.48
N PRO A 52 -9.35 -8.84 5.66
CA PRO A 52 -9.51 -10.29 5.75
C PRO A 52 -10.95 -10.63 5.40
N ARG A 53 -11.12 -11.53 4.43
CA ARG A 53 -12.42 -12.11 4.13
C ARG A 53 -12.55 -13.36 5.00
N GLU A 54 -13.69 -13.49 5.67
CA GLU A 54 -14.01 -14.72 6.37
C GLU A 54 -13.95 -15.87 5.35
N PRO A 55 -13.28 -17.00 5.68
CA PRO A 55 -13.43 -18.18 4.86
C PRO A 55 -14.90 -18.56 4.97
N THR A 56 -15.68 -18.31 3.92
CA THR A 56 -17.03 -18.83 3.80
C THR A 56 -16.91 -20.35 3.88
N ALA A 57 -17.17 -20.91 5.06
CA ALA A 57 -17.40 -22.33 5.22
C ALA A 57 -18.66 -22.64 4.40
N SER A 58 -18.45 -23.37 3.30
CA SER A 58 -19.52 -23.98 2.53
C SER A 58 -19.45 -25.49 2.70
#